data_AF-A6UP87-F1
#
_entry.id   AF-A6UP87-F1
#
_cell.length_a   1.000
_cell.length_b   1.000
_cell.length_c   1.000
_cell.angle_alpha   90.00
_cell.angle_beta   90.00
_cell.angle_gamma   90.00
#
_symmetry.space_group_name_H-M   'P 1'
#
loop_
_entity.id
_entity.type
_entity.pdbx_description
1 polymer ?
#
loop_
_entity_poly.entity_id
_entity_poly.type
_entity_poly.pdbx_seq_one_letter_code
_entity_poly.pdbx_strand_id
1 'polypeptide(L)'
;MLSDIFEGIESENYGKISNFSKVLNEIYKNNETKFDSNYLNDLGILKVENELLFYGKNYPLFKMLYYFNEIPLFNSEKDSIIFLKNNGFNPSKTYLDLKNFEKDKLKNLIMGFTENQIPIEYKPFIKNLIIGNEYYLSKYNIELKEYISNLNSAYKLKEYEIVKNCVINKELPEKNLILKYKKDFSKSINLFNKKLNEEKIHEFSIEFNKNSFGCQYIYLKQSLWDKIKGWFFGEINGKYFPALVNISYNHKKIDYLKPFFILNDNDDKINVTAKVPKLLYLKYGLTLNHIKLNGKHTYFGKWNIKNFKKFCGNL
;
A
#
# COMPACT_ATOMS: atom_id res chain seq x y z
N MET A 1 2.32 12.97 -9.94
CA MET A 1 1.87 12.13 -8.81
C MET A 1 1.51 13.04 -7.63
N LEU A 2 0.96 12.52 -6.52
CA LEU A 2 0.69 13.36 -5.35
C LEU A 2 1.97 14.04 -4.83
N SER A 3 3.10 13.33 -4.93
CA SER A 3 4.46 13.84 -4.68
C SER A 3 4.73 15.20 -5.35
N ASP A 4 4.28 15.40 -6.59
CA ASP A 4 4.55 16.62 -7.36
C ASP A 4 3.87 17.84 -6.71
N ILE A 5 2.70 17.67 -6.09
CA ILE A 5 2.04 18.74 -5.33
C ILE A 5 2.83 19.05 -4.07
N PHE A 6 3.29 18.02 -3.37
CA PHE A 6 4.11 18.22 -2.17
C PHE A 6 5.40 18.97 -2.49
N GLU A 7 6.12 18.55 -3.54
CA GLU A 7 7.35 19.18 -4.02
C GLU A 7 7.12 20.63 -4.49
N GLY A 8 5.97 20.91 -5.13
CA GLY A 8 5.57 22.28 -5.46
C GLY A 8 5.46 23.18 -4.22
N ILE A 9 4.73 22.74 -3.19
CA ILE A 9 4.58 23.47 -1.91
C ILE A 9 5.92 23.62 -1.18
N GLU A 10 6.80 22.62 -1.28
CA GLU A 10 8.15 22.67 -0.73
C GLU A 10 8.99 23.77 -1.40
N SER A 11 8.87 23.92 -2.73
CA SER A 11 9.61 24.91 -3.52
C SER A 11 9.14 26.35 -3.32
N GLU A 12 7.85 26.56 -3.02
CA GLU A 12 7.26 27.88 -2.77
C GLU A 12 7.63 28.46 -1.38
N ASN A 13 8.34 27.69 -0.54
CA ASN A 13 8.93 28.09 0.75
C ASN A 13 7.96 28.79 1.72
N TYR A 14 6.79 28.20 1.93
CA TYR A 14 5.77 28.61 2.92
C TYR A 14 6.17 28.35 4.40
N GLY A 15 7.45 28.46 4.74
CA GLY A 15 7.95 28.25 6.11
C GLY A 15 7.58 26.88 6.69
N LYS A 16 6.86 26.86 7.82
CA LYS A 16 6.44 25.61 8.50
C LYS A 16 5.58 24.71 7.59
N ILE A 17 4.83 25.27 6.64
CA ILE A 17 4.01 24.48 5.71
C ILE A 17 4.88 23.67 4.74
N SER A 18 6.00 24.22 4.27
CA SER A 18 6.92 23.46 3.42
C SER A 18 7.50 22.25 4.16
N ASN A 19 7.80 22.36 5.45
CA ASN A 19 8.27 21.22 6.23
C ASN A 19 7.15 20.22 6.57
N PHE A 20 5.92 20.69 6.80
CA PHE A 20 4.76 19.80 6.87
C PHE A 20 4.59 18.99 5.58
N SER A 21 4.68 19.64 4.42
CA SER A 21 4.64 18.99 3.09
C SER A 21 5.75 17.96 2.92
N LYS A 22 6.99 18.26 3.33
CA LYS A 22 8.11 17.29 3.33
C LYS A 22 7.78 16.03 4.12
N VAL A 23 7.20 16.18 5.33
CA VAL A 23 6.81 15.01 6.13
C VAL A 23 5.76 14.18 5.39
N LEU A 24 4.72 14.81 4.81
CA LEU A 24 3.72 14.09 4.02
C LEU A 24 4.35 13.34 2.84
N ASN A 25 5.31 13.96 2.16
CA ASN A 25 6.01 13.39 1.02
C ASN A 25 6.84 12.16 1.41
N GLU A 26 7.59 12.23 2.51
CA GLU A 26 8.35 11.09 3.04
C GLU A 26 7.43 9.93 3.42
N ILE A 27 6.33 10.20 4.13
CA ILE A 27 5.36 9.16 4.50
C ILE A 27 4.68 8.57 3.24
N TYR A 28 4.31 9.39 2.25
CA TYR A 28 3.78 8.91 0.96
C TYR A 28 4.76 7.98 0.23
N LYS A 29 6.06 8.26 0.34
CA LYS A 29 7.15 7.46 -0.23
C LYS A 29 7.55 6.26 0.65
N ASN A 30 6.86 6.01 1.76
CA ASN A 30 7.17 4.96 2.76
C ASN A 30 8.58 5.11 3.37
N ASN A 31 8.94 6.33 3.74
CA ASN A 31 10.14 6.65 4.48
C ASN A 31 9.78 7.14 5.90
N GLU A 32 10.71 6.95 6.83
CA GLU A 32 10.63 7.63 8.13
C GLU A 32 11.01 9.10 7.96
N THR A 33 10.34 9.97 8.70
CA THR A 33 10.71 11.39 8.74
C THR A 33 12.01 11.58 9.51
N LYS A 34 12.83 12.55 9.07
CA LYS A 34 14.07 12.94 9.76
C LYS A 34 13.84 13.97 10.87
N PHE A 35 12.63 14.53 10.95
CA PHE A 35 12.28 15.51 11.98
C PHE A 35 12.07 14.82 13.32
N ASP A 36 12.58 15.44 14.39
CA ASP A 36 12.34 14.98 15.75
C ASP A 36 10.89 15.22 16.21
N SER A 37 10.51 14.57 17.31
CA SER A 37 9.15 14.63 17.85
C SER A 37 8.70 16.03 18.26
N ASN A 38 9.61 16.89 18.76
CA ASN A 38 9.25 18.24 19.17
C ASN A 38 8.91 19.09 17.93
N TYR A 39 9.72 18.96 16.88
CA TYR A 39 9.47 19.64 15.62
C TYR A 39 8.19 19.13 14.93
N LEU A 40 7.92 17.83 14.98
CA LEU A 40 6.69 17.26 14.46
C LEU A 40 5.46 17.80 15.21
N ASN A 41 5.52 17.91 16.54
CA ASN A 41 4.45 18.50 17.34
C ASN A 41 4.18 19.96 16.93
N ASP A 42 5.22 20.74 16.67
CA ASP A 42 5.13 22.11 16.13
C ASP A 42 4.44 22.17 14.76
N LEU A 43 4.53 21.09 13.97
CA LEU A 43 3.82 20.94 12.70
C LEU A 43 2.39 20.42 12.88
N GLY A 44 1.96 20.09 14.10
CA GLY A 44 0.68 19.46 14.39
C GLY A 44 0.65 17.97 14.05
N ILE A 45 1.82 17.31 14.04
CA ILE A 45 1.98 15.87 13.80
C ILE A 45 2.45 15.20 15.09
N LEU A 46 1.67 14.25 15.58
CA LEU A 46 2.06 13.38 16.68
C LEU A 46 2.79 12.15 16.15
N LYS A 47 4.00 11.88 16.65
CA LYS A 47 4.72 10.61 16.46
C LYS A 47 4.43 9.69 17.65
N VAL A 48 4.03 8.46 17.37
CA VAL A 48 3.83 7.39 18.36
C VAL A 48 4.72 6.21 18.00
N GLU A 49 5.54 5.78 18.94
CA GLU A 49 6.51 4.70 18.74
C GLU A 49 5.94 3.35 19.18
N ASN A 50 6.49 2.27 18.65
CA ASN A 50 6.10 0.89 18.97
C ASN A 50 4.60 0.59 18.73
N GLU A 51 4.07 1.12 17.63
CA GLU A 51 2.67 0.95 17.20
C GLU A 51 2.53 -0.08 16.07
N LEU A 52 1.32 -0.63 15.90
CA LEU A 52 1.01 -1.51 14.77
C LEU A 52 1.14 -0.75 13.45
N LEU A 53 1.93 -1.28 12.52
CA LEU A 53 2.14 -0.72 11.18
C LEU A 53 0.99 -1.02 10.20
N PHE A 54 -0.19 -1.34 10.74
CA PHE A 54 -1.37 -1.70 9.97
C PHE A 54 -2.05 -0.41 9.50
N TYR A 55 -2.39 -0.37 8.22
CA TYR A 55 -3.17 0.72 7.67
C TYR A 55 -4.59 0.66 8.21
N GLY A 56 -5.17 1.84 8.46
CA GLY A 56 -6.59 1.93 8.69
C GLY A 56 -6.98 1.88 10.17
N LYS A 57 -6.15 2.48 11.01
CA LYS A 57 -6.42 2.60 12.47
C LYS A 57 -7.71 3.37 12.78
N ASN A 58 -8.17 4.19 11.84
CA ASN A 58 -9.44 4.93 11.89
C ASN A 58 -10.67 4.10 11.45
N TYR A 59 -10.49 2.86 10.96
CA TYR A 59 -11.61 1.96 10.64
C TYR A 59 -11.92 1.02 11.81
N PRO A 60 -13.07 0.32 11.79
CA PRO A 60 -13.31 -0.79 12.70
C PRO A 60 -12.13 -1.79 12.71
N LEU A 61 -11.75 -2.27 13.89
CA LEU A 61 -10.60 -3.16 14.10
C LEU A 61 -10.60 -4.34 13.14
N PHE A 62 -11.77 -4.95 12.88
CA PHE A 62 -11.86 -6.10 11.99
C PHE A 62 -11.43 -5.78 10.55
N LYS A 63 -11.69 -4.55 10.07
CA LYS A 63 -11.24 -4.09 8.75
C LYS A 63 -9.76 -3.78 8.75
N MET A 64 -9.26 -3.11 9.78
CA MET A 64 -7.83 -2.85 9.94
C MET A 64 -7.02 -4.16 9.87
N LEU A 65 -7.47 -5.19 10.58
CA LEU A 65 -6.83 -6.51 10.59
C LEU A 65 -6.96 -7.23 9.24
N TYR A 66 -8.13 -7.18 8.61
CA TYR A 66 -8.36 -7.83 7.31
C TYR A 66 -7.60 -7.16 6.15
N TYR A 67 -7.39 -5.84 6.21
CA TYR A 67 -6.66 -5.09 5.18
C TYR A 67 -5.14 -5.21 5.26
N PHE A 68 -4.60 -5.87 6.29
CA PHE A 68 -3.18 -6.15 6.35
C PHE A 68 -2.76 -7.12 5.24
N ASN A 69 -1.93 -6.64 4.32
CA ASN A 69 -1.60 -7.31 3.04
C ASN A 69 -0.12 -7.63 2.86
N GLU A 70 0.68 -7.56 3.94
CA GLU A 70 2.07 -8.04 3.90
C GLU A 70 2.13 -9.55 4.18
N ILE A 71 1.28 -10.02 5.11
CA ILE A 71 1.02 -11.43 5.37
C ILE A 71 -0.50 -11.54 5.53
N PRO A 72 -1.24 -12.24 4.65
CA PRO A 72 -2.68 -12.34 4.74
C PRO A 72 -3.09 -13.16 5.97
N LEU A 73 -3.46 -12.48 7.06
CA LEU A 73 -3.77 -13.12 8.34
C LEU A 73 -5.16 -13.76 8.37
N PHE A 74 -6.09 -13.26 7.56
CA PHE A 74 -7.51 -13.62 7.58
C PHE A 74 -8.05 -13.80 6.17
N ASN A 75 -8.86 -14.84 5.95
CA ASN A 75 -9.46 -15.11 4.64
C ASN A 75 -10.70 -14.23 4.37
N SER A 76 -11.30 -13.67 5.42
CA SER A 76 -12.49 -12.82 5.33
C SER A 76 -12.59 -11.83 6.49
N GLU A 77 -13.41 -10.79 6.32
CA GLU A 77 -13.80 -9.90 7.43
C GLU A 77 -14.48 -10.66 8.58
N LYS A 78 -15.18 -11.77 8.29
CA LYS A 78 -15.80 -12.62 9.31
C LYS A 78 -14.76 -13.29 10.20
N ASP A 79 -13.66 -13.76 9.63
CA ASP A 79 -12.60 -14.42 10.39
C ASP A 79 -11.91 -13.44 11.33
N SER A 80 -11.65 -12.20 10.87
CA SER A 80 -11.08 -11.16 11.74
C SER A 80 -12.05 -10.73 12.86
N ILE A 81 -13.36 -10.69 12.60
CA ILE A 81 -14.40 -10.48 13.62
C ILE A 81 -14.36 -11.59 14.67
N ILE A 82 -14.31 -12.85 14.26
CA ILE A 82 -14.28 -14.02 15.16
C ILE A 82 -13.01 -13.98 16.01
N PHE A 83 -11.85 -13.73 15.39
CA PHE A 83 -10.58 -13.59 16.09
C PHE A 83 -10.63 -12.51 17.19
N LEU A 84 -11.15 -11.33 16.87
CA LEU A 84 -11.28 -10.22 17.83
C LEU A 84 -12.21 -10.59 19.00
N LYS A 85 -13.39 -11.16 18.71
CA LYS A 85 -14.35 -11.58 19.73
C LYS A 85 -13.77 -12.64 20.67
N ASN A 86 -13.11 -13.65 20.12
CA ASN A 86 -12.49 -14.73 20.91
C ASN A 86 -11.38 -14.22 21.83
N ASN A 87 -10.79 -13.06 21.52
CA ASN A 87 -9.74 -12.42 22.32
C ASN A 87 -10.24 -11.25 23.18
N GLY A 88 -11.56 -11.04 23.26
CA GLY A 88 -12.19 -10.04 24.13
C GLY A 88 -12.15 -8.61 23.59
N PHE A 89 -12.00 -8.41 22.27
CA PHE A 89 -12.07 -7.10 21.63
C PHE A 89 -13.46 -6.89 21.00
N ASN A 90 -13.96 -5.65 21.07
CA ASN A 90 -15.12 -5.24 20.28
C ASN A 90 -14.67 -4.97 18.84
N PRO A 91 -15.11 -5.77 17.84
CA PRO A 91 -14.65 -5.62 16.46
C PRO A 91 -14.99 -4.27 15.83
N SER A 92 -16.06 -3.62 16.30
CA SER A 92 -16.56 -2.35 15.76
C SER A 92 -15.83 -1.11 16.30
N LYS A 93 -15.05 -1.23 17.39
CA LYS A 93 -14.17 -0.15 17.85
C LYS A 93 -13.10 0.13 16.81
N THR A 94 -12.56 1.34 16.79
CA THR A 94 -11.32 1.64 16.05
C THR A 94 -10.11 1.33 16.92
N TYR A 95 -8.92 1.26 16.30
CA TYR A 95 -7.67 1.08 17.05
C TYR A 95 -7.37 2.29 17.95
N LEU A 96 -7.82 3.48 17.56
CA LEU A 96 -7.65 4.71 18.32
C LEU A 96 -8.51 4.76 19.58
N ASP A 97 -9.61 4.00 19.62
CA ASP A 97 -10.50 3.89 20.78
C ASP A 97 -9.98 2.90 21.84
N LEU A 98 -8.87 2.21 21.57
CA LEU A 98 -8.27 1.26 22.49
C LEU A 98 -7.37 1.97 23.50
N LYS A 99 -7.50 1.57 24.78
CA LYS A 99 -6.55 1.95 25.83
C LYS A 99 -5.18 1.32 25.54
N ASN A 100 -4.10 1.90 26.10
CA ASN A 100 -2.74 1.41 25.85
C ASN A 100 -2.57 -0.09 26.17
N PHE A 101 -3.12 -0.58 27.28
CA PHE A 101 -3.05 -2.02 27.60
C PHE A 101 -3.81 -2.90 26.60
N GLU A 102 -4.92 -2.41 26.02
CA GLU A 102 -5.68 -3.12 24.98
C GLU A 102 -4.87 -3.17 23.69
N LYS A 103 -4.20 -2.07 23.33
CA LYS A 103 -3.26 -2.01 22.19
C LYS A 103 -2.10 -2.98 22.37
N ASP A 104 -1.48 -3.02 23.55
CA ASP A 104 -0.37 -3.94 23.84
C ASP A 104 -0.81 -5.40 23.78
N LYS A 105 -2.00 -5.73 24.32
CA LYS A 105 -2.60 -7.05 24.17
C LYS A 105 -2.82 -7.41 22.70
N LEU A 106 -3.40 -6.50 21.91
CA LEU A 106 -3.65 -6.74 20.49
C LEU A 106 -2.35 -6.92 19.70
N LYS A 107 -1.34 -6.08 19.97
CA LYS A 107 0.00 -6.20 19.37
C LYS A 107 0.56 -7.60 19.60
N ASN A 108 0.65 -8.05 20.85
CA ASN A 108 1.19 -9.36 21.19
C ASN A 108 0.43 -10.52 20.52
N LEU A 109 -0.91 -10.45 20.50
CA LEU A 109 -1.73 -11.44 19.81
C LEU A 109 -1.45 -11.51 18.31
N ILE A 110 -1.34 -10.35 17.65
CA ILE A 110 -1.04 -10.28 16.22
C ILE A 110 0.38 -10.76 15.93
N MET A 111 1.37 -10.44 16.77
CA MET A 111 2.74 -10.95 16.60
C MET A 111 2.76 -12.48 16.63
N GLY A 112 2.20 -13.09 17.68
CA GLY A 112 2.16 -14.54 17.82
C GLY A 112 1.34 -15.22 16.72
N PHE A 113 0.23 -14.62 16.31
CA PHE A 113 -0.58 -15.14 15.20
C PHE A 113 0.18 -15.12 13.88
N THR A 114 0.95 -14.05 13.63
CA THR A 114 1.77 -13.90 12.44
C THR A 114 2.96 -14.87 12.44
N GLU A 115 3.63 -15.05 13.58
CA GLU A 115 4.74 -16.00 13.75
C GLU A 115 4.35 -17.45 13.42
N ASN A 116 3.09 -17.81 13.64
CA ASN A 116 2.58 -19.16 13.35
C ASN A 116 2.23 -19.36 11.88
N GLN A 117 2.15 -18.29 11.07
CA GLN A 117 1.75 -18.37 9.67
C GLN A 117 2.93 -18.31 8.70
N ILE A 118 4.15 -18.04 9.17
CA ILE A 118 5.32 -17.87 8.31
C ILE A 118 6.43 -18.89 8.59
N PRO A 119 7.30 -19.18 7.59
CA PRO A 119 8.46 -20.05 7.79
C PRO A 119 9.45 -19.51 8.83
N ILE A 120 10.16 -20.42 9.48
CA ILE A 120 11.02 -20.13 10.65
C ILE A 120 12.10 -19.09 10.33
N GLU A 121 12.65 -19.12 9.11
CA GLU A 121 13.70 -18.24 8.65
C GLU A 121 13.26 -16.79 8.42
N TYR A 122 11.95 -16.50 8.46
CA TYR A 122 11.40 -15.14 8.40
C TYR A 122 10.95 -14.60 9.75
N LYS A 123 10.81 -15.44 10.78
CA LYS A 123 10.36 -15.03 12.13
C LYS A 123 11.17 -13.88 12.74
N PRO A 124 12.51 -13.81 12.62
CA PRO A 124 13.29 -12.69 13.15
C PRO A 124 12.89 -11.31 12.60
N PHE A 125 12.23 -11.26 11.44
CA PHE A 125 11.85 -10.02 10.77
C PHE A 125 10.41 -9.58 11.08
N ILE A 126 9.60 -10.39 11.76
CA ILE A 126 8.19 -10.06 12.04
C ILE A 126 8.09 -8.76 12.79
N LYS A 127 8.82 -8.60 13.89
CA LYS A 127 8.73 -7.38 14.71
C LYS A 127 8.89 -6.11 13.86
N ASN A 128 9.86 -6.11 12.96
CA ASN A 128 10.15 -4.98 12.06
C ASN A 128 9.10 -4.81 10.95
N LEU A 129 8.33 -5.86 10.63
CA LEU A 129 7.24 -5.82 9.68
C LEU A 129 5.97 -5.20 10.28
N ILE A 130 5.66 -5.54 11.53
CA ILE A 130 4.36 -5.24 12.13
C ILE A 130 4.41 -4.12 13.18
N ILE A 131 5.56 -3.82 13.78
CA ILE A 131 5.73 -2.78 14.80
C ILE A 131 6.70 -1.71 14.30
N GLY A 132 6.35 -0.44 14.53
CA GLY A 132 7.23 0.69 14.22
C GLY A 132 6.65 2.02 14.65
N ASN A 133 7.10 3.09 14.00
CA ASN A 133 6.59 4.44 14.26
C ASN A 133 5.34 4.71 13.45
N GLU A 134 4.39 5.40 14.07
CA GLU A 134 3.18 5.88 13.42
C GLU A 134 3.00 7.37 13.66
N TYR A 135 2.42 8.03 12.66
CA TYR A 135 2.28 9.48 12.62
C TYR A 135 0.81 9.85 12.50
N TYR A 136 0.38 10.86 13.25
CA TYR A 136 -1.02 11.30 13.29
C TYR A 136 -1.10 12.80 13.08
N LEU A 137 -2.08 13.25 12.30
CA LEU A 137 -2.44 14.66 12.23
C LEU A 137 -3.30 15.00 13.46
N SER A 138 -2.68 15.67 14.43
CA SER A 138 -3.22 15.84 15.79
C SER A 138 -4.59 16.52 15.81
N LYS A 139 -4.79 17.53 14.95
CA LYS A 139 -6.05 18.30 14.83
C LYS A 139 -7.29 17.42 14.64
N TYR A 140 -7.15 16.28 13.95
CA TYR A 140 -8.26 15.39 13.61
C TYR A 140 -8.13 13.99 14.21
N ASN A 141 -7.07 13.72 14.97
CA ASN A 141 -6.74 12.38 15.46
C ASN A 141 -6.80 11.32 14.34
N ILE A 142 -6.18 11.61 13.20
CA ILE A 142 -6.19 10.75 12.00
C ILE A 142 -4.77 10.29 11.67
N GLU A 143 -4.62 9.00 11.33
CA GLU A 143 -3.35 8.46 10.84
C GLU A 143 -2.90 9.24 9.60
N LEU A 144 -1.63 9.65 9.55
CA LEU A 144 -1.12 10.48 8.45
C LEU A 144 -1.17 9.72 7.12
N LYS A 145 -1.04 8.38 7.14
CA LYS A 145 -1.27 7.52 5.97
C LYS A 145 -2.72 7.59 5.48
N GLU A 146 -3.71 7.64 6.37
CA GLU A 146 -5.13 7.83 5.99
C GLU A 146 -5.36 9.24 5.44
N TYR A 147 -4.75 10.26 6.05
CA TYR A 147 -4.80 11.63 5.53
C TYR A 147 -4.24 11.72 4.11
N ILE A 148 -3.06 11.16 3.87
CA ILE A 148 -2.41 11.09 2.55
C ILE A 148 -3.25 10.26 1.58
N SER A 149 -3.87 9.16 2.02
CA SER A 149 -4.78 8.36 1.20
C SER A 149 -6.00 9.17 0.73
N ASN A 150 -6.55 10.03 1.60
CA ASN A 150 -7.64 10.93 1.26
C ASN A 150 -7.20 12.04 0.28
N LEU A 151 -6.02 12.63 0.47
CA LEU A 151 -5.43 13.56 -0.50
C LEU A 151 -5.18 12.89 -1.86
N ASN A 152 -4.65 11.67 -1.86
CA ASN A 152 -4.41 10.90 -3.08
C ASN A 152 -5.72 10.55 -3.80
N SER A 153 -6.81 10.30 -3.06
CA SER A 153 -8.14 10.09 -3.63
C SER A 153 -8.61 11.31 -4.43
N ALA A 154 -8.47 12.50 -3.83
CA ALA A 154 -8.77 13.78 -4.49
C ALA A 154 -7.87 14.03 -5.70
N TYR A 155 -6.56 13.80 -5.56
CA TYR A 155 -5.59 13.90 -6.65
C TYR A 155 -5.95 13.01 -7.84
N LYS A 156 -6.37 11.77 -7.60
CA LYS A 156 -6.76 10.80 -8.64
C LYS A 156 -8.09 11.13 -9.33
N LEU A 157 -8.82 12.12 -8.80
CA LEU A 157 -9.97 12.75 -9.42
C LEU A 157 -9.62 14.08 -10.12
N LYS A 158 -8.33 14.45 -10.16
CA LYS A 158 -7.79 15.68 -10.75
C LYS A 158 -8.12 16.98 -9.99
N GLU A 159 -8.48 16.87 -8.71
CA GLU A 159 -8.79 18.02 -7.84
C GLU A 159 -7.51 18.62 -7.23
N TYR A 160 -6.57 19.07 -8.07
CA TYR A 160 -5.22 19.44 -7.63
C TYR A 160 -5.20 20.65 -6.70
N GLU A 161 -5.98 21.69 -7.01
CA GLU A 161 -6.07 22.89 -6.16
C GLU A 161 -6.69 22.59 -4.80
N ILE A 162 -7.71 21.72 -4.75
CA ILE A 162 -8.30 21.27 -3.48
C ILE A 162 -7.23 20.56 -2.64
N VAL A 163 -6.45 19.66 -3.26
CA VAL A 163 -5.35 18.98 -2.56
C VAL A 163 -4.32 19.97 -2.04
N LYS A 164 -3.87 20.92 -2.87
CA LYS A 164 -2.90 21.95 -2.47
C LYS A 164 -3.42 22.76 -1.27
N ASN A 165 -4.66 23.23 -1.33
CA ASN A 165 -5.30 24.01 -0.25
C ASN A 165 -5.46 23.19 1.03
N CYS A 166 -5.87 21.92 0.93
CA CYS A 166 -5.95 21.03 2.09
C CYS A 166 -4.59 20.87 2.79
N VAL A 167 -3.49 20.78 2.04
CA VAL A 167 -2.14 20.67 2.62
C VAL A 167 -1.72 21.99 3.28
N ILE A 168 -1.91 23.13 2.60
CA ILE A 168 -1.54 24.46 3.11
C ILE A 168 -2.31 24.78 4.41
N ASN A 169 -3.62 24.51 4.42
CA ASN A 169 -4.49 24.83 5.55
C ASN A 169 -4.54 23.69 6.60
N LYS A 170 -3.88 22.56 6.33
CA LYS A 170 -3.95 21.33 7.13
C LYS A 170 -5.38 20.89 7.39
N GLU A 171 -6.17 20.82 6.32
CA GLU A 171 -7.58 20.45 6.31
C GLU A 171 -7.80 19.09 5.64
N LEU A 172 -8.91 18.44 5.97
CA LEU A 172 -9.33 17.21 5.32
C LEU A 172 -10.01 17.51 3.99
N PRO A 173 -9.76 16.72 2.93
CA PRO A 173 -10.54 16.81 1.69
C PRO A 173 -12.02 16.51 1.94
N GLU A 174 -12.88 17.04 1.07
CA GLU A 174 -14.32 16.81 1.17
C GLU A 174 -14.68 15.32 1.16
N LYS A 175 -15.54 14.91 2.10
CA LYS A 175 -15.94 13.51 2.27
C LYS A 175 -16.60 12.92 1.01
N ASN A 176 -17.43 13.70 0.32
CA ASN A 176 -18.14 13.24 -0.89
C ASN A 176 -17.17 12.89 -2.02
N LEU A 177 -16.10 13.68 -2.17
CA LEU A 177 -15.04 13.44 -3.14
C LEU A 177 -14.30 12.13 -2.82
N ILE A 178 -13.93 11.93 -1.55
CA ILE A 178 -13.26 10.71 -1.08
C ILE A 178 -14.16 9.49 -1.33
N LEU A 179 -15.46 9.58 -1.00
CA LEU A 179 -16.42 8.49 -1.20
C LEU A 179 -16.59 8.12 -2.67
N LYS A 180 -16.61 9.11 -3.58
CA LYS A 180 -16.66 8.88 -5.03
C LYS A 180 -15.47 8.01 -5.47
N TYR A 181 -14.25 8.39 -5.09
CA TYR A 181 -13.05 7.61 -5.42
C TYR A 181 -13.07 6.22 -4.78
N LYS A 182 -13.40 6.10 -3.48
CA LYS A 182 -13.46 4.80 -2.78
C LYS A 182 -14.48 3.85 -3.42
N LYS A 183 -15.61 4.35 -3.91
CA LYS A 183 -16.61 3.56 -4.65
C LYS A 183 -16.06 3.02 -5.97
N ASP A 184 -15.41 3.86 -6.77
CA ASP A 184 -14.82 3.45 -8.05
C ASP A 184 -13.63 2.50 -7.86
N PHE A 185 -12.82 2.74 -6.83
CA PHE A 185 -11.72 1.85 -6.48
C PHE A 185 -12.24 0.49 -6.04
N SER A 186 -13.25 0.42 -5.17
CA SER A 186 -13.87 -0.83 -4.74
C SER A 186 -14.38 -1.68 -5.90
N LYS A 187 -15.02 -1.06 -6.91
CA LYS A 187 -15.39 -1.75 -8.16
C LYS A 187 -14.17 -2.34 -8.88
N SER A 188 -13.09 -1.57 -8.96
CA SER A 188 -11.83 -2.02 -9.58
C SER A 188 -11.20 -3.19 -8.83
N ILE A 189 -11.27 -3.21 -7.49
CA ILE A 189 -10.82 -4.34 -6.66
C ILE A 189 -11.64 -5.60 -7.00
N ASN A 190 -12.97 -5.47 -7.06
CA ASN A 190 -13.85 -6.61 -7.36
C ASN A 190 -13.59 -7.18 -8.76
N LEU A 191 -13.43 -6.31 -9.77
CA LEU A 191 -13.09 -6.73 -11.13
C LEU A 191 -11.72 -7.41 -11.17
N PHE A 192 -10.71 -6.85 -10.49
CA PHE A 192 -9.38 -7.43 -10.45
C PHE A 192 -9.37 -8.80 -9.74
N ASN A 193 -10.07 -8.95 -8.62
CA ASN A 193 -10.22 -10.23 -7.92
C ASN A 193 -10.95 -11.27 -8.78
N LYS A 194 -11.99 -10.88 -9.53
CA LYS A 194 -12.63 -11.78 -10.49
C LYS A 194 -11.62 -12.26 -11.53
N LYS A 195 -10.78 -11.37 -12.06
CA LYS A 195 -9.72 -11.73 -13.00
C LYS A 195 -8.66 -12.64 -12.40
N LEU A 196 -8.19 -12.39 -11.19
CA LEU A 196 -7.29 -13.31 -10.49
C LEU A 196 -7.91 -14.71 -10.37
N ASN A 197 -9.22 -14.83 -10.16
CA ASN A 197 -9.89 -16.13 -10.11
C ASN A 197 -9.99 -16.83 -11.47
N GLU A 198 -10.23 -16.09 -12.55
CA GLU A 198 -10.37 -16.63 -13.92
C GLU A 198 -9.01 -16.98 -14.56
N GLU A 199 -7.99 -16.15 -14.35
CA GLU A 199 -6.71 -16.28 -15.03
C GLU A 199 -5.74 -17.22 -14.30
N LYS A 200 -4.78 -17.75 -15.07
CA LYS A 200 -3.62 -18.47 -14.53
C LYS A 200 -2.61 -17.45 -13.98
N ILE A 201 -2.12 -17.69 -12.77
CA ILE A 201 -0.94 -16.96 -12.26
C ILE A 201 0.29 -17.63 -12.86
N HIS A 202 1.03 -16.85 -13.64
CA HIS A 202 2.26 -17.30 -14.26
C HIS A 202 3.44 -17.06 -13.33
N GLU A 203 4.54 -17.78 -13.55
CA GLU A 203 5.73 -17.69 -12.73
C GLU A 203 6.97 -17.44 -13.59
N PHE A 204 7.96 -16.76 -13.03
CA PHE A 204 9.30 -16.61 -13.57
C PHE A 204 10.29 -16.44 -12.43
N SER A 205 11.58 -16.28 -12.73
CA SER A 205 12.60 -16.01 -11.71
C SER A 205 13.41 -14.76 -12.02
N ILE A 206 13.87 -14.08 -10.97
CA ILE A 206 14.83 -13.00 -11.05
C ILE A 206 16.06 -13.31 -10.20
N GLU A 207 17.22 -12.87 -10.66
CA GLU A 207 18.49 -13.00 -9.93
C GLU A 207 18.80 -11.71 -9.18
N PHE A 208 19.05 -11.81 -7.88
CA PHE A 208 19.46 -10.68 -7.04
C PHE A 208 20.45 -11.14 -5.97
N ASN A 209 21.63 -10.49 -5.91
CA ASN A 209 22.70 -10.83 -4.97
C ASN A 209 23.04 -12.34 -4.94
N LYS A 210 23.19 -12.97 -6.13
CA LYS A 210 23.48 -14.40 -6.31
C LYS A 210 22.38 -15.36 -5.81
N ASN A 211 21.20 -14.84 -5.47
CA ASN A 211 20.03 -15.64 -5.13
C ASN A 211 18.99 -15.55 -6.25
N SER A 212 18.33 -16.67 -6.53
CA SER A 212 17.19 -16.75 -7.43
C SER A 212 15.90 -16.58 -6.65
N PHE A 213 15.04 -15.66 -7.09
CA PHE A 213 13.73 -15.41 -6.48
C PHE A 213 12.63 -15.78 -7.46
N GLY A 214 11.76 -16.70 -7.04
CA GLY A 214 10.52 -16.99 -7.76
C GLY A 214 9.57 -15.80 -7.69
N CYS A 215 9.08 -15.38 -8.84
CA CYS A 215 8.15 -14.28 -9.03
C CYS A 215 6.84 -14.80 -9.62
N GLN A 216 5.76 -14.08 -9.36
CA GLN A 216 4.43 -14.37 -9.88
C GLN A 216 3.94 -13.20 -10.72
N TYR A 217 3.18 -13.47 -11.78
CA TYR A 217 2.56 -12.40 -12.54
C TYR A 217 1.21 -12.76 -13.14
N ILE A 218 0.43 -11.72 -13.38
CA ILE A 218 -0.73 -11.74 -14.27
C ILE A 218 -0.45 -10.82 -15.45
N TYR A 219 -0.72 -11.31 -16.65
CA TYR A 219 -0.60 -10.52 -17.86
C TYR A 219 -1.99 -10.13 -18.37
N LEU A 220 -2.19 -8.82 -18.40
CA LEU A 220 -3.39 -8.16 -18.82
C LEU A 220 -3.15 -7.53 -20.21
N LYS A 221 -3.44 -8.29 -21.27
CA LYS A 221 -3.64 -7.83 -22.67
C LYS A 221 -4.85 -6.89 -22.95
N GLN A 222 -4.59 -5.60 -23.16
CA GLN A 222 -5.65 -4.60 -23.40
C GLN A 222 -6.33 -4.79 -24.78
N SER A 223 -7.66 -4.79 -24.83
CA SER A 223 -8.38 -4.78 -26.11
C SER A 223 -8.33 -3.40 -26.80
N LEU A 224 -8.61 -3.34 -28.11
CA LEU A 224 -8.67 -2.07 -28.87
C LEU A 224 -9.71 -1.10 -28.27
N TRP A 225 -10.86 -1.60 -27.83
CA TRP A 225 -11.91 -0.79 -27.20
C TRP A 225 -11.50 -0.29 -25.81
N ASP A 226 -10.77 -1.11 -25.05
CA ASP A 226 -10.20 -0.74 -23.77
C ASP A 226 -9.15 0.39 -23.92
N LYS A 227 -8.32 0.34 -24.97
CA LYS A 227 -7.35 1.40 -25.30
C LYS A 227 -8.01 2.77 -25.46
N ILE A 228 -9.08 2.85 -26.24
CA ILE A 228 -9.80 4.10 -26.51
C ILE A 228 -10.35 4.73 -25.21
N LYS A 229 -10.82 3.90 -24.28
CA LYS A 229 -11.41 4.36 -23.00
C LYS A 229 -10.37 4.55 -21.89
N GLY A 230 -9.09 4.25 -22.14
CA GLY A 230 -8.05 4.23 -21.11
C GLY A 230 -8.30 3.18 -20.01
N TRP A 231 -9.08 2.14 -20.33
CA TRP A 231 -9.38 1.01 -19.46
C TRP A 231 -8.42 -0.13 -19.74
N PHE A 232 -8.17 -0.98 -18.77
CA PHE A 232 -7.52 -2.27 -18.96
C PHE A 232 -8.52 -3.33 -18.52
N PHE A 233 -8.79 -4.31 -19.39
CA PHE A 233 -9.72 -5.42 -19.16
C PHE A 233 -11.07 -5.00 -18.61
N GLY A 234 -11.96 -4.50 -19.48
CA GLY A 234 -13.36 -4.34 -19.09
C GLY A 234 -13.53 -3.44 -17.87
N GLU A 235 -12.90 -2.24 -17.92
CA GLU A 235 -13.13 -1.08 -17.04
C GLU A 235 -12.07 -0.75 -15.96
N ILE A 236 -11.00 -1.53 -15.78
CA ILE A 236 -9.99 -1.18 -14.75
C ILE A 236 -9.09 -0.04 -15.24
N ASN A 237 -9.20 1.13 -14.63
CA ASN A 237 -8.30 2.24 -14.95
C ASN A 237 -6.89 2.00 -14.39
N GLY A 238 -5.86 2.17 -15.22
CA GLY A 238 -4.45 1.94 -14.83
C GLY A 238 -3.97 2.77 -13.63
N LYS A 239 -4.67 3.87 -13.29
CA LYS A 239 -4.40 4.68 -12.10
C LYS A 239 -4.49 3.90 -10.78
N TYR A 240 -5.19 2.75 -10.78
CA TYR A 240 -5.40 1.89 -9.63
C TYR A 240 -4.38 0.76 -9.49
N PHE A 241 -3.60 0.42 -10.54
CA PHE A 241 -2.65 -0.71 -10.47
C PHE A 241 -1.66 -0.65 -9.30
N PRO A 242 -1.10 0.51 -8.91
CA PRO A 242 -0.27 0.59 -7.72
C PRO A 242 -0.97 0.10 -6.44
N ALA A 243 -2.26 0.38 -6.28
CA ALA A 243 -3.02 -0.08 -5.14
C ALA A 243 -3.46 -1.54 -5.31
N LEU A 244 -3.84 -1.95 -6.54
CA LEU A 244 -4.25 -3.32 -6.85
C LEU A 244 -3.14 -4.35 -6.62
N VAL A 245 -1.89 -4.05 -6.98
CA VAL A 245 -0.75 -4.95 -6.72
C VAL A 245 -0.42 -5.07 -5.22
N ASN A 246 -0.81 -4.08 -4.40
CA ASN A 246 -0.62 -4.14 -2.96
C ASN A 246 -1.67 -5.03 -2.30
N ILE A 247 -2.95 -4.85 -2.65
CA ILE A 247 -4.05 -5.62 -2.05
C ILE A 247 -4.16 -7.04 -2.60
N SER A 248 -3.50 -7.36 -3.71
CA SER A 248 -3.58 -8.68 -4.35
C SER A 248 -3.08 -9.80 -3.44
N TYR A 249 -2.21 -9.49 -2.47
CA TYR A 249 -1.73 -10.46 -1.48
C TYR A 249 -2.81 -10.95 -0.51
N ASN A 250 -3.98 -10.29 -0.46
CA ASN A 250 -5.16 -10.81 0.23
C ASN A 250 -5.91 -11.85 -0.60
N HIS A 251 -5.52 -12.08 -1.85
CA HIS A 251 -6.12 -13.08 -2.72
C HIS A 251 -5.39 -14.42 -2.60
N LYS A 252 -6.14 -15.49 -2.33
CA LYS A 252 -5.63 -16.87 -2.09
C LYS A 252 -4.69 -17.47 -3.17
N LYS A 253 -4.65 -16.90 -4.37
CA LYS A 253 -3.77 -17.35 -5.47
C LYS A 253 -2.39 -16.68 -5.46
N ILE A 254 -2.22 -15.60 -4.70
CA ILE A 254 -0.98 -14.83 -4.66
C ILE A 254 -0.20 -15.26 -3.43
N ASP A 255 1.06 -15.63 -3.64
CA ASP A 255 1.97 -16.07 -2.59
C ASP A 255 2.67 -14.85 -2.00
N TYR A 256 2.45 -14.60 -0.70
CA TYR A 256 3.02 -13.46 0.00
C TYR A 256 4.54 -13.54 0.23
N LEU A 257 5.18 -14.64 -0.14
CA LEU A 257 6.64 -14.80 -0.15
C LEU A 257 7.25 -14.71 -1.56
N LYS A 258 6.47 -14.35 -2.58
CA LYS A 258 6.95 -14.12 -3.95
C LYS A 258 6.64 -12.69 -4.40
N PRO A 259 7.54 -11.99 -5.10
CA PRO A 259 7.19 -10.74 -5.76
C PRO A 259 6.08 -10.96 -6.79
N PHE A 260 5.10 -10.06 -6.81
CA PHE A 260 3.95 -10.12 -7.72
C PHE A 260 3.96 -8.96 -8.72
N PHE A 261 3.70 -9.28 -9.98
CA PHE A 261 3.72 -8.34 -11.11
C PHE A 261 2.37 -8.32 -11.82
N ILE A 262 1.85 -7.12 -12.05
CA ILE A 262 0.77 -6.84 -12.99
C ILE A 262 1.43 -6.28 -14.26
N LEU A 263 1.29 -7.02 -15.35
CA LEU A 263 1.82 -6.65 -16.65
C LEU A 263 0.66 -6.24 -17.56
N ASN A 264 0.78 -5.17 -18.32
CA ASN A 264 -0.24 -4.81 -19.30
C ASN A 264 0.34 -4.18 -20.58
N ASP A 265 -0.33 -4.44 -21.70
CA ASP A 265 0.09 -3.90 -22.98
C ASP A 265 0.00 -2.38 -23.04
N ASN A 266 0.96 -1.79 -23.73
CA ASN A 266 1.00 -0.39 -24.13
C ASN A 266 1.79 -0.26 -25.44
N ASP A 267 1.10 -0.61 -26.53
CA ASP A 267 1.62 -0.64 -27.90
C ASP A 267 2.89 -1.51 -27.98
N ASP A 268 4.07 -0.93 -28.18
CA ASP A 268 5.33 -1.67 -28.31
C ASP A 268 6.03 -1.97 -26.97
N LYS A 269 5.40 -1.62 -25.85
CA LYS A 269 5.95 -1.78 -24.50
C LYS A 269 4.94 -2.42 -23.56
N ILE A 270 5.46 -3.08 -22.53
CA ILE A 270 4.67 -3.65 -21.44
C ILE A 270 4.83 -2.73 -20.23
N ASN A 271 3.72 -2.17 -19.75
CA ASN A 271 3.70 -1.50 -18.46
C ASN A 271 3.81 -2.55 -17.36
N VAL A 272 4.64 -2.25 -16.36
CA VAL A 272 4.93 -3.15 -15.25
C VAL A 272 4.58 -2.42 -13.96
N THR A 273 3.71 -3.01 -13.16
CA THR A 273 3.47 -2.62 -11.77
C THR A 273 3.73 -3.82 -10.89
N ALA A 274 4.65 -3.72 -9.95
CA ALA A 274 5.08 -4.85 -9.13
C ALA A 274 5.12 -4.50 -7.64
N LYS A 275 5.01 -5.50 -6.77
CA LYS A 275 5.28 -5.37 -5.34
C LYS A 275 6.24 -6.46 -4.90
N VAL A 276 7.26 -6.06 -4.14
CA VAL A 276 8.10 -6.97 -3.37
C VAL A 276 7.53 -7.04 -1.95
N PRO A 277 7.18 -8.24 -1.43
CA PRO A 277 6.78 -8.40 -0.04
C PRO A 277 7.84 -7.84 0.91
N LYS A 278 7.42 -7.09 1.93
CA LYS A 278 8.39 -6.47 2.86
C LYS A 278 9.28 -7.48 3.57
N LEU A 279 8.81 -8.71 3.81
CA LEU A 279 9.64 -9.79 4.37
C LEU A 279 10.86 -10.11 3.52
N LEU A 280 10.72 -10.14 2.18
CA LEU A 280 11.86 -10.39 1.29
C LEU A 280 12.85 -9.23 1.31
N TYR A 281 12.35 -8.00 1.41
CA TYR A 281 13.19 -6.82 1.59
C TYR A 281 13.94 -6.85 2.94
N LEU A 282 13.25 -7.14 4.05
CA LEU A 282 13.86 -7.19 5.38
C LEU A 282 14.93 -8.28 5.48
N LYS A 283 14.72 -9.43 4.85
CA LYS A 283 15.66 -10.55 4.89
C LYS A 283 16.83 -10.42 3.91
N TYR A 284 16.55 -10.04 2.67
CA TYR A 284 17.54 -10.10 1.59
C TYR A 284 17.94 -8.74 1.01
N GLY A 285 17.26 -7.67 1.42
CA GLY A 285 17.37 -6.36 0.76
C GLY A 285 16.83 -6.38 -0.67
N LEU A 286 15.94 -7.32 -1.02
CA LEU A 286 15.44 -7.49 -2.38
C LEU A 286 14.78 -6.21 -2.90
N THR A 287 15.28 -5.69 -4.01
CA THR A 287 14.68 -4.57 -4.76
C THR A 287 14.53 -4.93 -6.23
N LEU A 288 13.65 -4.24 -6.97
CA LEU A 288 13.47 -4.45 -8.41
C LEU A 288 14.15 -3.39 -9.30
N ASN A 289 14.97 -2.51 -8.72
CA ASN A 289 15.69 -1.46 -9.47
C ASN A 289 16.65 -2.05 -10.51
N HIS A 290 17.27 -3.19 -10.19
CA HIS A 290 18.20 -3.89 -11.08
C HIS A 290 17.53 -4.42 -12.37
N ILE A 291 16.21 -4.58 -12.39
CA ILE A 291 15.42 -4.95 -13.58
C ILE A 291 14.69 -3.75 -14.21
N LYS A 292 15.23 -2.53 -14.01
CA LYS A 292 14.75 -1.27 -14.59
C LYS A 292 13.34 -0.89 -14.15
N LEU A 293 12.98 -1.19 -12.90
CA LEU A 293 11.77 -0.68 -12.26
C LEU A 293 12.12 0.35 -11.20
N ASN A 294 11.32 1.41 -11.09
CA ASN A 294 11.51 2.48 -10.11
C ASN A 294 10.54 2.29 -8.95
N GLY A 295 11.03 2.41 -7.72
CA GLY A 295 10.24 2.23 -6.51
C GLY A 295 11.07 1.71 -5.33
N LYS A 296 10.38 1.31 -4.26
CA LYS A 296 10.97 0.77 -3.03
C LYS A 296 10.26 -0.48 -2.50
N HIS A 297 8.94 -0.47 -2.49
CA HIS A 297 8.11 -1.63 -2.11
C HIS A 297 7.08 -1.94 -3.19
N THR A 298 6.50 -0.88 -3.76
CA THR A 298 5.78 -0.93 -5.03
C THR A 298 6.65 -0.30 -6.11
N TYR A 299 6.70 -0.95 -7.25
CA TYR A 299 7.62 -0.68 -8.35
C TYR A 299 6.85 -0.47 -9.64
N PHE A 300 7.35 0.44 -10.46
CA PHE A 300 6.73 0.81 -11.74
C PHE A 300 7.78 0.93 -12.82
N GLY A 301 7.43 0.56 -14.04
CA GLY A 301 8.30 0.75 -15.18
C GLY A 301 7.69 0.28 -16.47
N LYS A 302 8.49 0.29 -17.53
CA LYS A 302 8.14 -0.26 -18.83
C LYS A 302 9.20 -1.24 -19.28
N TRP A 303 8.79 -2.43 -19.69
CA TRP A 303 9.66 -3.37 -20.38
C TRP A 303 9.42 -3.30 -21.88
N ASN A 304 10.48 -3.34 -22.66
CA ASN A 304 10.36 -3.65 -24.08
C ASN A 304 10.10 -5.15 -24.27
N ILE A 305 9.68 -5.54 -25.47
CA ILE A 305 9.39 -6.94 -25.81
C ILE A 305 10.58 -7.86 -25.50
N LYS A 306 11.82 -7.40 -25.71
CA LYS A 306 13.03 -8.19 -25.38
C LYS A 306 13.14 -8.50 -23.89
N ASN A 307 12.95 -7.51 -23.03
CA ASN A 307 12.97 -7.69 -21.57
C ASN A 307 11.79 -8.54 -21.10
N PHE A 308 10.60 -8.32 -21.67
CA PHE A 308 9.44 -9.15 -21.38
C PHE A 308 9.71 -10.62 -21.72
N LYS A 309 10.21 -10.92 -22.93
CA LYS A 309 10.56 -12.29 -23.34
C LYS A 309 11.68 -12.89 -22.49
N LYS A 310 12.64 -12.08 -22.03
CA LYS A 310 13.71 -12.54 -21.13
C LYS A 310 13.17 -13.12 -19.83
N PHE A 311 12.14 -12.51 -19.24
CA PHE A 311 11.59 -12.91 -17.96
C PHE A 311 10.40 -13.86 -18.09
N CYS A 312 9.47 -13.55 -19.00
CA CYS A 312 8.18 -14.22 -19.13
C CYS A 312 8.13 -15.26 -20.26
N GLY A 313 9.20 -15.40 -21.05
CA GLY A 313 9.23 -16.29 -22.22
C GLY A 313 8.38 -15.80 -23.39
N ASN A 314 8.08 -16.71 -24.33
CA ASN A 314 7.08 -16.45 -25.37
C ASN A 314 5.71 -16.83 -24.79
N LEU A 315 4.86 -15.83 -24.55
CA LEU A 315 3.46 -16.00 -24.17
C LEU A 315 2.55 -16.20 -25.38
#